data_AF-A0A0C6EW67-F1
#
_entry.id   AF-A0A0C6EW67-F1
#
_cell.length_a   1.000
_cell.length_b   1.000
_cell.length_c   1.000
_cell.angle_alpha   90.00
_cell.angle_beta   90.00
_cell.angle_gamma   90.00
#
_symmetry.space_group_name_H-M   'P 1'
#
loop_
_entity.id
_entity.type
_entity.pdbx_description
1 polymer ?
#
loop_
_entity_poly.entity_id
_entity_poly.type
_entity_poly.pdbx_seq_one_letter_code
_entity_poly.pdbx_strand_id
1 'polypeptide(L)'
;MAKKNSGLSPIYRSRLEADLKRLTDQLEQMRALRVAEDRREGSPFGKREEEATETAELENGLAMEKKLLDQIAETEYALDKYDRGVYGLCEMCKEPIDPARLEALPQARLCMQCKSKAAKSY
;
A
#
# COMPACT_ATOMS: atom_id res chain seq x y z
N MET A 1 -32.49 12.67 5.22
CA MET A 1 -32.38 11.23 4.96
C MET A 1 -30.90 10.87 4.83
N ALA A 2 -30.30 10.32 5.88
CA ALA A 2 -28.95 9.73 5.83
C ALA A 2 -28.94 8.65 6.92
N LYS A 3 -29.14 7.39 6.52
CA LYS A 3 -28.98 6.27 7.46
C LYS A 3 -27.50 6.27 7.83
N LYS A 4 -27.20 6.84 9.01
CA LYS A 4 -25.88 6.78 9.63
C LYS A 4 -25.46 5.32 9.63
N ASN A 5 -24.24 5.07 9.15
CA ASN A 5 -23.69 3.75 8.92
C ASN A 5 -23.28 3.11 10.27
N SER A 6 -24.25 2.91 11.15
CA SER A 6 -24.11 2.52 12.56
C SER A 6 -23.56 1.11 12.79
N GLY A 7 -23.05 0.44 11.76
CA GLY A 7 -22.63 -0.98 11.80
C GLY A 7 -21.19 -1.26 11.38
N LEU A 8 -20.45 -0.27 10.88
CA LEU A 8 -19.02 -0.47 10.57
C LEU A 8 -18.20 -0.20 11.81
N SER A 9 -17.61 -1.26 12.37
CA SER A 9 -16.82 -1.16 13.61
C SER A 9 -15.71 -0.11 13.47
N PRO A 10 -15.58 0.83 14.43
CA PRO A 10 -14.51 1.84 14.42
C PRO A 10 -13.10 1.23 14.44
N ILE A 11 -13.01 -0.06 14.75
CA ILE A 11 -11.77 -0.85 14.74
C ILE A 11 -11.13 -0.85 13.35
N TYR A 12 -11.92 -0.92 12.26
CA TYR A 12 -11.37 -0.95 10.90
C TYR A 12 -10.68 0.36 10.52
N ARG A 13 -11.30 1.50 10.86
CA ARG A 13 -10.71 2.83 10.63
C ARG A 13 -9.39 2.96 11.39
N SER A 14 -9.38 2.64 12.68
CA SER A 14 -8.18 2.75 13.52
C SER A 14 -7.05 1.86 13.02
N ARG A 15 -7.35 0.65 12.52
CA ARG A 15 -6.35 -0.23 11.88
C ARG A 15 -5.79 0.39 10.61
N LEU A 16 -6.64 0.89 9.72
CA LEU A 16 -6.22 1.55 8.47
C LEU A 16 -5.35 2.79 8.76
N GLU A 17 -5.71 3.60 9.76
CA GLU A 17 -4.91 4.76 10.17
C GLU A 17 -3.54 4.35 10.73
N ALA A 18 -3.48 3.28 11.52
CA ALA A 18 -2.23 2.74 12.04
C ALA A 18 -1.35 2.16 10.92
N ASP A 19 -1.95 1.45 9.96
CA ASP A 19 -1.24 0.92 8.79
C ASP A 19 -0.73 2.05 7.89
N LEU A 20 -1.54 3.09 7.65
CA LEU A 20 -1.12 4.26 6.89
C LEU A 20 0.11 4.91 7.52
N LYS A 21 0.04 5.19 8.83
CA LYS A 21 1.17 5.79 9.56
C LYS A 21 2.42 4.92 9.47
N ARG A 22 2.28 3.60 9.62
CA ARG A 22 3.39 2.65 9.51
C ARG A 22 4.02 2.67 8.12
N LEU A 23 3.20 2.63 7.06
CA LEU A 23 3.68 2.63 5.68
C LEU A 23 4.36 3.94 5.31
N THR A 24 3.81 5.08 5.75
CA THR A 24 4.43 6.41 5.55
C THR A 24 5.78 6.50 6.26
N ASP A 25 5.86 6.04 7.51
CA ASP A 25 7.12 6.02 8.27
C ASP A 25 8.17 5.12 7.60
N GLN A 26 7.77 3.95 7.09
CA GLN A 26 8.66 3.08 6.31
C GLN A 26 9.17 3.75 5.03
N LEU A 27 8.32 4.50 4.33
CA LEU A 27 8.69 5.26 3.15
C LEU A 27 9.70 6.37 3.48
N GLU A 28 9.47 7.12 4.55
CA GLU A 28 10.37 8.18 5.01
C GLU A 28 11.73 7.63 5.43
N GLN A 29 11.76 6.53 6.19
CA GLN A 29 13.00 5.86 6.58
C GLN A 29 13.80 5.41 5.35
N MET A 30 13.14 4.78 4.37
CA MET A 30 13.80 4.31 3.16
C MET A 30 14.40 5.47 2.34
N ARG A 31 13.66 6.58 2.21
CA ARG A 31 14.14 7.79 1.54
C ARG A 31 15.30 8.44 2.29
N ALA A 32 15.27 8.47 3.62
CA ALA A 32 16.35 9.00 4.44
C ALA A 32 17.64 8.19 4.29
N LEU A 33 17.55 6.86 4.24
CA LEU A 33 18.70 5.97 4.02
C LEU A 33 19.34 6.21 2.66
N ARG A 34 18.53 6.32 1.59
CA ARG A 34 19.02 6.59 0.24
C ARG A 34 19.80 7.91 0.14
N VAL A 35 19.29 8.97 0.75
CA VAL A 35 19.97 10.28 0.80
C VAL A 35 21.29 10.20 1.59
N ALA A 36 21.36 9.33 2.61
CA ALA A 36 22.57 9.13 3.39
C ALA A 36 23.63 8.27 2.68
N GLU A 37 23.23 7.44 1.71
CA GLU A 37 24.11 6.60 0.89
C GLU A 37 24.74 7.41 -0.25
N ASP A 38 23.93 8.19 -0.96
CA ASP A 38 24.35 9.14 -2.00
C ASP A 38 25.44 10.12 -1.51
N ARG A 39 25.35 10.56 -0.23
CA ARG A 39 26.37 11.40 0.40
C ARG A 39 27.71 10.70 0.66
N ARG A 40 27.75 9.38 0.77
CA ARG A 40 28.97 8.59 1.02
C ARG A 40 29.69 8.22 -0.27
N GLU A 41 28.96 8.06 -1.38
CA GLU A 41 29.49 7.64 -2.68
C GLU A 41 30.11 8.77 -3.52
N GLY A 42 30.15 10.01 -3.02
CA GLY A 42 30.81 11.15 -3.67
C GLY A 42 32.34 11.07 -3.81
N SER A 43 32.96 9.89 -3.78
CA SER A 43 34.40 9.68 -3.97
C SER A 43 34.72 9.45 -5.46
N PRO A 44 35.51 10.33 -6.13
CA PRO A 44 35.75 10.28 -7.58
C PRO A 44 36.51 9.06 -8.14
N PHE A 45 36.83 8.04 -7.33
CA PHE A 45 37.74 6.94 -7.71
C PHE A 45 37.14 5.52 -7.62
N GLY A 46 35.82 5.38 -7.42
CA GLY A 46 35.11 4.10 -7.33
C GLY A 46 34.60 3.54 -8.67
N LYS A 47 35.48 2.83 -9.38
CA LYS A 47 35.26 1.63 -10.25
C LYS A 47 34.02 1.50 -11.17
N ARG A 48 34.35 1.54 -12.46
CA ARG A 48 33.59 1.17 -13.69
C ARG A 48 32.91 -0.22 -13.75
N GLU A 49 33.06 -1.07 -12.74
CA GLU A 49 32.39 -2.39 -12.64
C GLU A 49 31.22 -2.38 -11.64
N GLU A 50 31.09 -1.32 -10.83
CA GLU A 50 30.02 -1.12 -9.84
C GLU A 50 28.73 -0.54 -10.50
N GLU A 51 28.86 0.19 -11.62
CA GLU A 51 27.74 0.86 -12.33
C GLU A 51 26.57 -0.09 -12.72
N ALA A 52 26.85 -1.32 -13.13
CA ALA A 52 25.81 -2.30 -13.49
C ALA A 52 25.06 -2.87 -12.27
N THR A 53 25.73 -2.88 -11.11
CA THR A 53 25.14 -3.36 -9.85
C THR A 53 24.38 -2.22 -9.17
N GLU A 54 24.95 -1.03 -9.14
CA GLU A 54 24.31 0.20 -8.65
C GLU A 54 22.99 0.49 -9.37
N THR A 55 22.94 0.32 -10.70
CA THR A 55 21.70 0.52 -11.47
C THR A 55 20.61 -0.49 -11.09
N ALA A 56 20.94 -1.77 -10.91
CA ALA A 56 19.99 -2.78 -10.49
C ALA A 56 19.48 -2.55 -9.05
N GLU A 57 20.35 -2.09 -8.14
CA GLU A 57 19.97 -1.74 -6.76
C GLU A 57 19.06 -0.50 -6.72
N LEU A 58 19.36 0.50 -7.54
CA LEU A 58 18.54 1.69 -7.73
C LEU A 58 17.14 1.34 -8.26
N GLU A 59 17.05 0.50 -9.29
CA GLU A 59 15.80 0.03 -9.86
C GLU A 59 14.97 -0.77 -8.85
N ASN A 60 15.61 -1.66 -8.09
CA ASN A 60 14.95 -2.41 -7.02
C ASN A 60 14.42 -1.49 -5.91
N GLY A 61 15.22 -0.51 -5.49
CA GLY A 61 14.82 0.50 -4.49
C GLY A 61 13.62 1.33 -4.96
N LEU A 62 13.61 1.76 -6.22
CA LEU A 62 12.47 2.48 -6.82
C LEU A 62 11.22 1.59 -6.92
N ALA A 63 11.38 0.32 -7.27
CA ALA A 63 10.26 -0.62 -7.31
C ALA A 63 9.66 -0.86 -5.92
N MET A 64 10.49 -0.95 -4.88
CA MET A 64 10.04 -1.03 -3.48
C MET A 64 9.34 0.25 -3.05
N GLU A 65 9.87 1.42 -3.42
CA GLU A 65 9.25 2.72 -3.11
C GLU A 65 7.86 2.82 -3.72
N LYS A 66 7.76 2.48 -5.00
CA LYS A 66 6.49 2.48 -5.73
C LYS A 66 5.47 1.55 -5.07
N LYS A 67 5.90 0.36 -4.63
CA LYS A 67 5.00 -0.57 -3.90
C LYS A 67 4.50 0.02 -2.59
N LEU A 68 5.34 0.71 -1.82
CA LEU A 68 4.92 1.38 -0.58
C LEU A 68 3.92 2.50 -0.88
N LEU A 69 4.19 3.32 -1.89
CA LEU A 69 3.29 4.39 -2.33
C LEU A 69 1.93 3.82 -2.78
N ASP A 70 1.95 2.74 -3.57
CA ASP A 70 0.72 2.06 -3.99
C ASP A 70 -0.07 1.60 -2.76
N GLN A 71 0.57 0.96 -1.76
CA GLN A 71 -0.07 0.50 -0.52
C GLN A 71 -0.64 1.65 0.33
N ILE A 72 0.06 2.79 0.41
CA ILE A 72 -0.44 4.00 1.08
C ILE A 72 -1.71 4.46 0.38
N ALA A 73 -1.68 4.57 -0.95
CA ALA A 73 -2.85 4.96 -1.73
C ALA A 73 -4.01 3.95 -1.60
N GLU A 74 -3.75 2.65 -1.47
CA GLU A 74 -4.80 1.66 -1.17
C GLU A 74 -5.45 1.90 0.18
N THR A 75 -4.65 2.21 1.20
CA THR A 75 -5.10 2.46 2.57
C THR A 75 -5.89 3.76 2.68
N GLU A 76 -5.41 4.84 2.07
CA GLU A 76 -6.12 6.13 1.99
C GLU A 76 -7.46 5.98 1.29
N TYR A 77 -7.47 5.22 0.18
CA TYR A 77 -8.69 4.96 -0.56
C TYR A 77 -9.70 4.13 0.25
N ALA A 78 -9.23 3.17 1.05
CA ALA A 78 -10.07 2.42 1.97
C ALA A 78 -10.68 3.33 3.06
N LEU A 79 -9.91 4.29 3.58
CA LEU A 79 -10.40 5.31 4.53
C LEU A 79 -11.45 6.24 3.90
N ASP A 80 -11.22 6.73 2.68
CA ASP A 80 -12.20 7.54 1.95
C ASP A 80 -13.51 6.76 1.71
N LYS A 81 -13.44 5.47 1.37
CA LYS A 81 -14.62 4.61 1.29
C LYS A 81 -15.34 4.46 2.63
N TYR A 82 -14.59 4.42 3.73
CA TYR A 82 -15.15 4.35 5.09
C TYR A 82 -15.92 5.62 5.41
N ASP A 83 -15.35 6.79 5.13
CA ASP A 83 -16.01 8.09 5.33
C ASP A 83 -17.24 8.28 4.41
N ARG A 84 -17.19 7.76 3.18
CA ARG A 84 -18.34 7.72 2.26
C ARG A 84 -19.39 6.66 2.60
N GLY A 85 -19.08 5.76 3.54
CA GLY A 85 -19.96 4.68 3.96
C GLY A 85 -20.12 3.53 2.95
N VAL A 86 -19.21 3.42 1.99
CA VAL A 86 -19.17 2.35 0.96
C VAL A 86 -18.01 1.37 1.20
N TYR A 87 -17.39 1.44 2.38
CA TYR A 87 -16.32 0.53 2.77
C TYR A 87 -16.81 -0.91 2.87
N GLY A 88 -15.94 -1.84 2.46
CA GLY A 88 -16.27 -3.25 2.36
C GLY A 88 -17.10 -3.60 1.12
N LEU A 89 -17.12 -2.78 0.07
CA LEU A 89 -17.70 -3.14 -1.23
C LEU A 89 -16.61 -3.46 -2.27
N CYS A 90 -16.80 -4.56 -2.98
CA CYS A 90 -15.92 -5.00 -4.06
C CYS A 90 -15.95 -4.02 -5.24
N GLU A 91 -14.80 -3.66 -5.80
CA GLU A 91 -14.75 -2.73 -6.95
C GLU A 91 -15.24 -3.34 -8.26
N MET A 92 -15.10 -4.66 -8.40
CA MET A 92 -15.48 -5.37 -9.62
C MET A 92 -16.98 -5.69 -9.67
N CYS A 93 -17.53 -6.27 -8.59
CA CYS A 93 -18.91 -6.72 -8.56
C CYS A 93 -19.84 -5.84 -7.70
N LYS A 94 -19.30 -4.86 -6.97
CA LYS A 94 -20.04 -4.00 -6.02
C LYS A 94 -20.76 -4.76 -4.89
N GLU A 95 -20.43 -6.03 -4.70
CA GLU A 95 -20.95 -6.85 -3.60
C GLU A 95 -20.16 -6.62 -2.31
N PRO A 96 -20.78 -6.85 -1.13
CA PRO A 96 -20.08 -6.78 0.14
C PRO A 96 -18.93 -7.80 0.20
N ILE A 97 -17.77 -7.34 0.65
CA ILE A 97 -16.59 -8.14 0.93
C ILE A 97 -16.81 -8.83 2.28
N ASP A 98 -16.44 -10.11 2.34
CA ASP A 98 -16.54 -10.90 3.56
C ASP A 98 -15.84 -10.19 4.74
N PRO A 99 -16.51 -10.01 5.89
CA PRO A 99 -15.92 -9.37 7.06
C PRO A 99 -14.64 -10.09 7.53
N ALA A 100 -14.56 -11.42 7.45
CA ALA A 100 -13.35 -12.16 7.82
C ALA A 100 -12.16 -11.78 6.94
N ARG A 101 -12.42 -11.41 5.68
CA ARG A 101 -11.39 -10.89 4.77
C ARG A 101 -10.99 -9.45 5.12
N LEU A 102 -11.93 -8.60 5.52
CA LEU A 102 -11.63 -7.23 5.97
C LEU A 102 -10.92 -7.23 7.32
N GLU A 103 -11.14 -8.23 8.16
CA GLU A 103 -10.40 -8.44 9.42
C GLU A 103 -8.95 -8.84 9.16
N ALA A 104 -8.70 -9.69 8.15
CA ALA A 104 -7.36 -10.11 7.77
C ALA A 104 -6.61 -9.08 6.90
N LEU A 105 -7.33 -8.40 6.00
CA LEU A 105 -6.80 -7.42 5.04
C LEU A 105 -7.80 -6.25 4.91
N PRO A 106 -7.70 -5.23 5.77
CA PRO A 106 -8.65 -4.10 5.75
C PRO A 106 -8.56 -3.26 4.47
N GLN A 107 -7.41 -3.23 3.79
CA GLN A 107 -7.22 -2.57 2.50
C GLN A 107 -7.75 -3.36 1.30
N ALA A 108 -8.44 -4.49 1.50
CA ALA A 108 -8.92 -5.33 0.41
C ALA A 108 -9.95 -4.62 -0.49
N ARG A 109 -9.61 -4.39 -1.76
CA ARG A 109 -10.49 -3.78 -2.79
C ARG A 109 -11.46 -4.76 -3.46
N LEU A 110 -11.11 -6.05 -3.52
CA LEU A 110 -11.86 -7.08 -4.27
C LEU A 110 -12.41 -8.17 -3.34
N CYS A 111 -13.58 -8.73 -3.66
CA CYS A 111 -14.09 -9.93 -3.00
C CYS A 111 -13.28 -11.18 -3.36
N MET A 112 -13.50 -12.29 -2.65
CA MET A 112 -12.78 -13.55 -2.90
C MET A 112 -13.03 -14.08 -4.31
N GLN A 113 -14.28 -14.01 -4.78
CA GLN A 113 -14.64 -14.45 -6.13
C GLN A 113 -13.94 -13.61 -7.21
N CYS A 114 -13.95 -12.29 -7.11
CA CYS A 114 -13.29 -11.41 -8.08
C CYS A 114 -11.76 -11.56 -8.03
N LYS A 115 -11.18 -11.73 -6.84
CA LYS A 115 -9.74 -12.03 -6.71
C LYS A 115 -9.39 -13.35 -7.41
N SER A 116 -10.18 -14.40 -7.19
CA SER A 116 -9.98 -15.71 -7.83
C SER A 116 -10.16 -15.67 -9.35
N LYS A 117 -11.04 -14.80 -9.87
CA LYS A 117 -11.20 -14.58 -11.32
C LYS A 117 -9.99 -13.84 -11.91
N ALA A 118 -9.51 -12.79 -11.25
CA ALA A 118 -8.32 -12.06 -11.69
C ALA A 118 -7.05 -12.93 -11.69
N ALA A 119 -6.90 -13.82 -10.71
CA ALA A 119 -5.76 -14.74 -10.64
C ALA A 119 -5.77 -15.85 -11.72
N LYS A 120 -6.92 -16.09 -12.36
CA LYS A 120 -7.10 -17.14 -13.38
C LYS A 120 -6.93 -16.64 -14.82
N SER A 121 -6.61 -15.36 -15.05
CA SER A 121 -6.39 -14.84 -16.41
C SER A 121 -4.93 -14.90 -16.86
N TYR A 122 -4.13 -15.82 -16.31
CA TYR A 122 -2.73 -16.03 -16.65
C TYR A 122 -2.52 -17.46 -17.16
#